data_AF-A0A933MMY1-F1
#
_entry.id   AF-A0A933MMY1-F1
#
_cell.length_a   1.000
_cell.length_b   1.000
_cell.length_c   1.000
_cell.angle_alpha   90.00
_cell.angle_beta   90.00
_cell.angle_gamma   90.00
#
_symmetry.space_group_name_H-M   'P 1'
#
loop_
_entity.id
_entity.type
_entity.pdbx_description
1 polymer ?
#
loop_
_entity_poly.entity_id
_entity_poly.type
_entity_poly.pdbx_seq_one_letter_code
_entity_poly.pdbx_strand_id
1 'polypeptide(L)'
;MGKDRLKKFKETLQGGRRFEAEERNGWGHIPRAHIAFEARTVWESKAGRIDIKIDEKDGSVAIVEIKATDWDAVKPRRIRPTAQRHARQVWRYINDHLEVQSKEVCPGVVYEHEPQNPEVRAQIEQVLNERFIQVVWRKGKKPR
;
A
#
# COMPACT_ATOMS: atom_id res chain seq x y z
N MET A 1 17.73 -24.24 3.06
CA MET A 1 17.67 -22.88 2.44
C MET A 1 19.06 -22.26 2.55
N GLY A 2 19.69 -21.83 1.45
CA GLY A 2 21.10 -21.37 1.47
C GLY A 2 21.32 -20.03 2.19
N LYS A 3 22.51 -19.82 2.79
CA LYS A 3 22.88 -18.62 3.58
C LYS A 3 22.64 -17.30 2.84
N ASP A 4 22.95 -17.25 1.54
CA ASP A 4 22.80 -16.04 0.72
C ASP A 4 21.34 -15.65 0.49
N ARG A 5 20.46 -16.65 0.35
CA ARG A 5 19.02 -16.42 0.20
C ARG A 5 18.41 -15.85 1.48
N LEU A 6 18.90 -16.29 2.63
CA LEU A 6 18.46 -15.79 3.93
C LEU A 6 18.94 -14.36 4.17
N LYS A 7 20.18 -14.03 3.78
CA LYS A 7 20.72 -12.67 3.86
C LYS A 7 19.89 -11.69 3.02
N LYS A 8 19.66 -12.00 1.75
CA LYS A 8 18.86 -11.18 0.83
C LYS A 8 17.43 -10.97 1.33
N PHE A 9 16.82 -12.02 1.91
CA PHE A 9 15.49 -11.92 2.51
C PHE A 9 15.45 -10.95 3.70
N LYS A 10 16.43 -11.02 4.59
CA LYS A 10 16.53 -10.09 5.73
C LYS A 10 16.70 -8.65 5.27
N GLU A 11 17.56 -8.40 4.28
CA GLU A 11 17.78 -7.07 3.71
C GLU A 11 16.49 -6.50 3.09
N THR A 12 15.73 -7.29 2.34
CA THR A 12 14.42 -6.88 1.81
C THR A 12 13.44 -6.52 2.91
N LEU A 13 13.36 -7.33 3.98
CA LEU A 13 12.47 -7.03 5.12
C LEU A 13 12.89 -5.75 5.84
N GLN A 14 14.19 -5.54 6.03
CA GLN A 14 14.71 -4.35 6.70
C GLN A 14 14.45 -3.09 5.88
N GLY A 15 14.66 -3.16 4.55
CA GLY A 15 14.33 -2.08 3.62
C GLY A 15 12.84 -1.73 3.67
N GLY A 16 11.96 -2.73 3.65
CA GLY A 16 10.52 -2.51 3.75
C GLY A 16 10.10 -1.83 5.04
N ARG A 17 10.63 -2.26 6.19
CA ARG A 17 10.36 -1.62 7.50
C ARG A 17 10.89 -0.18 7.55
N ARG A 18 12.05 0.08 6.95
CA ARG A 18 12.60 1.43 6.87
C ARG A 18 11.69 2.34 6.05
N PHE A 19 11.25 1.89 4.88
CA PHE A 19 10.34 2.67 4.04
C PHE A 19 8.99 2.93 4.73
N GLU A 20 8.43 1.92 5.39
CA GLU A 20 7.21 2.06 6.17
C GLU A 20 7.36 3.11 7.29
N ALA A 21 8.49 3.11 8.00
CA ALA A 21 8.78 4.11 9.02
C ALA A 21 9.01 5.52 8.42
N GLU A 22 9.69 5.63 7.28
CA GLU A 22 9.88 6.89 6.53
C GLU A 22 8.53 7.50 6.14
N GLU A 23 7.61 6.70 5.61
CA GLU A 23 6.27 7.16 5.29
C GLU A 23 5.57 7.62 6.57
N ARG A 24 5.43 6.78 7.58
CA ARG A 24 4.72 7.17 8.82
C ARG A 24 5.22 8.48 9.43
N ASN A 25 6.53 8.70 9.44
CA ASN A 25 7.12 9.95 9.93
C ASN A 25 6.82 11.15 8.99
N GLY A 26 6.71 10.93 7.68
CA GLY A 26 6.35 11.95 6.71
C GLY A 26 4.88 12.38 6.77
N TRP A 27 3.98 11.47 7.18
CA TRP A 27 2.56 11.77 7.43
C TRP A 27 2.40 12.43 8.81
N GLY A 28 3.05 13.58 9.02
CA GLY A 28 3.19 14.21 10.34
C GLY A 28 1.90 14.84 10.88
N HIS A 29 1.30 15.76 10.12
CA HIS A 29 0.06 16.45 10.50
C HIS A 29 -0.71 16.86 9.25
N ILE A 30 -1.96 16.42 9.14
CA ILE A 30 -2.91 16.91 8.15
C ILE A 30 -3.91 17.79 8.90
N PRO A 31 -3.97 19.11 8.62
CA PRO A 31 -4.94 19.98 9.24
C PRO A 31 -6.36 19.44 9.07
N ARG A 32 -7.12 19.35 10.16
CA ARG A 32 -8.51 18.86 10.18
C ARG A 32 -8.71 17.38 9.85
N ALA A 33 -7.68 16.55 9.99
CA ALA A 33 -7.81 15.11 9.92
C ALA A 33 -7.16 14.42 11.13
N HIS A 34 -7.69 13.26 11.49
CA HIS A 34 -7.10 12.38 12.49
C HIS A 34 -6.38 11.22 11.78
N ILE A 35 -5.08 11.08 12.03
CA ILE A 35 -4.25 10.03 11.41
C ILE A 35 -4.01 8.93 12.43
N ALA A 36 -4.30 7.69 12.06
CA ALA A 36 -3.99 6.50 12.81
C ALA A 36 -3.04 5.59 11.99
N PHE A 37 -1.91 5.26 12.59
CA PHE A 37 -0.96 4.28 12.04
C PHE A 37 -1.24 2.90 12.60
N GLU A 38 -1.04 1.86 11.79
CA GLU A 38 -1.32 0.47 12.20
C GLU A 38 -2.73 0.28 12.78
N ALA A 39 -3.70 0.97 12.18
CA ALA A 39 -5.07 0.95 12.66
C ALA A 39 -5.63 -0.49 12.60
N ARG A 40 -6.11 -0.98 13.73
CA ARG A 40 -6.74 -2.30 13.83
C ARG A 40 -8.05 -2.30 13.06
N THR A 41 -8.31 -3.38 12.34
CA THR A 41 -9.60 -3.64 11.69
C THR A 41 -9.98 -5.10 11.86
N VAL A 42 -11.25 -5.42 11.68
CA VAL A 42 -11.77 -6.80 11.73
C VAL A 42 -12.65 -7.02 10.52
N TRP A 43 -12.18 -7.86 9.61
CA TRP A 43 -12.89 -8.23 8.38
C TRP A 43 -13.25 -9.71 8.42
N GLU A 44 -14.53 -10.05 8.23
CA GLU A 44 -15.01 -11.45 8.32
C GLU A 44 -14.50 -12.19 9.57
N SER A 45 -14.55 -11.54 10.74
CA SER A 45 -14.03 -12.05 12.02
C SER A 45 -12.52 -12.32 12.06
N LYS A 46 -11.75 -11.81 11.07
CA LYS A 46 -10.29 -11.89 11.03
C LYS A 46 -9.69 -10.53 11.34
N ALA A 47 -8.81 -10.50 12.34
CA ALA A 47 -8.01 -9.32 12.64
C ALA A 47 -7.13 -8.93 11.45
N GLY A 48 -7.11 -7.64 11.14
CA GLY A 48 -6.32 -7.02 10.11
C GLY A 48 -5.67 -5.73 10.61
N ARG A 49 -4.86 -5.12 9.75
CA ARG A 49 -4.16 -3.88 10.05
C ARG A 49 -4.06 -3.02 8.81
N ILE A 50 -4.57 -1.80 8.92
CA ILE A 50 -4.41 -0.74 7.93
C ILE A 50 -3.13 0.01 8.26
N ASP A 51 -2.24 0.22 7.29
CA ASP A 51 -0.96 0.89 7.55
C ASP A 51 -1.17 2.37 7.97
N ILE A 52 -2.01 3.09 7.23
CA ILE A 52 -2.44 4.46 7.56
C ILE A 52 -3.95 4.59 7.32
N LYS A 53 -4.66 5.06 8.35
CA LYS A 53 -6.05 5.48 8.25
C LYS A 53 -6.14 6.97 8.58
N ILE A 54 -6.92 7.71 7.79
CA ILE A 54 -7.11 9.15 7.97
C ILE A 54 -8.60 9.39 8.04
N ASP A 55 -9.12 9.80 9.20
CA ASP A 55 -10.50 10.25 9.35
C ASP A 55 -10.55 11.76 9.13
N GLU A 56 -11.22 12.19 8.07
CA GLU A 56 -11.36 13.60 7.71
C GLU A 56 -12.55 14.24 8.43
N LYS A 57 -12.53 15.58 8.58
CA LYS A 57 -13.59 16.32 9.29
C LYS A 57 -14.95 16.25 8.59
N ASP A 58 -14.97 16.07 7.27
CA ASP A 58 -16.21 15.90 6.50
C ASP A 58 -16.84 14.51 6.65
N GLY A 59 -16.20 13.61 7.41
CA GLY A 59 -16.67 12.26 7.66
C GLY A 59 -16.14 11.21 6.69
N SER A 60 -15.42 11.63 5.64
CA SER A 60 -14.72 10.72 4.74
C SER A 60 -13.50 10.07 5.41
N VAL A 61 -13.03 8.95 4.85
CA VAL A 61 -11.89 8.20 5.36
C VAL A 61 -10.94 7.85 4.23
N ALA A 62 -9.67 8.25 4.35
CA ALA A 62 -8.62 7.71 3.51
C ALA A 62 -8.02 6.44 4.14
N ILE A 63 -7.87 5.39 3.33
CA ILE A 63 -7.23 4.13 3.71
C ILE A 63 -6.01 3.95 2.81
N VAL A 64 -4.82 3.99 3.39
CA VAL A 64 -3.57 3.92 2.64
C VAL A 64 -2.74 2.71 3.07
N GLU A 65 -2.34 1.92 2.08
CA GLU A 65 -1.44 0.78 2.24
C GLU A 65 -0.04 1.13 1.73
N ILE A 66 1.01 0.75 2.47
CA ILE A 66 2.39 1.02 2.12
C ILE A 66 3.04 -0.26 1.56
N LYS A 67 3.71 -0.16 0.41
CA LYS A 67 4.34 -1.31 -0.26
C LYS A 67 5.77 -0.99 -0.72
N ALA A 68 6.74 -1.63 -0.09
CA ALA A 68 8.13 -1.66 -0.55
C ALA A 68 8.39 -2.75 -1.61
N THR A 69 7.49 -2.88 -2.60
CA THR A 69 7.62 -3.91 -3.64
C THR A 69 8.67 -3.50 -4.67
N ASP A 70 9.72 -4.31 -4.84
CA ASP A 70 10.67 -4.15 -5.94
C ASP A 70 10.07 -4.75 -7.23
N TRP A 71 9.37 -3.91 -7.99
CA TRP A 71 8.67 -4.31 -9.21
C TRP A 71 9.60 -4.79 -10.32
N ASP A 72 10.84 -4.29 -10.37
CA ASP A 72 11.83 -4.71 -11.36
C ASP A 72 12.36 -6.14 -11.06
N ALA A 73 12.28 -6.58 -9.81
CA ALA A 73 12.60 -7.95 -9.40
C ALA A 73 11.42 -8.93 -9.58
N VAL A 74 10.20 -8.44 -9.84
CA VAL A 74 9.02 -9.28 -10.03
C VAL A 74 9.03 -9.86 -11.45
N LYS A 75 8.83 -11.18 -11.58
CA LYS A 75 8.72 -11.83 -12.90
C LYS A 75 7.58 -11.20 -13.70
N PRO A 76 7.71 -10.93 -15.01
CA PRO A 76 6.68 -10.26 -15.82
C PRO A 76 5.28 -10.87 -15.68
N ARG A 77 5.17 -12.20 -15.76
CA ARG A 77 3.91 -12.96 -15.56
C ARG A 77 3.28 -12.81 -14.15
N ARG A 78 3.97 -12.19 -13.21
CA ARG A 78 3.55 -11.99 -11.81
C ARG A 78 3.25 -10.53 -11.48
N ILE A 79 3.47 -9.58 -12.39
CA ILE A 79 3.16 -8.16 -12.15
C ILE A 79 1.66 -7.99 -11.88
N ARG A 80 0.80 -8.31 -12.86
CA ARG A 80 -0.67 -8.21 -12.72
C ARG A 80 -1.22 -9.01 -11.53
N PRO A 81 -0.87 -10.31 -11.31
CA PRO A 81 -1.33 -11.04 -10.13
C PRO A 81 -0.91 -10.41 -8.79
N THR A 82 0.28 -9.81 -8.72
CA THR A 82 0.76 -9.14 -7.51
C THR A 82 0.00 -7.84 -7.26
N ALA A 83 -0.19 -7.01 -8.29
CA ALA A 83 -0.98 -5.78 -8.20
C ALA A 83 -2.44 -6.08 -7.77
N GLN A 84 -3.06 -7.11 -8.36
CA GLN A 84 -4.40 -7.56 -7.95
C GLN A 84 -4.46 -8.03 -6.50
N ARG A 85 -3.40 -8.66 -5.99
CA ARG A 85 -3.32 -9.04 -4.58
C ARG A 85 -3.29 -7.82 -3.67
N HIS A 86 -2.52 -6.78 -4.04
CA HIS A 86 -2.50 -5.53 -3.28
C HIS A 86 -3.89 -4.87 -3.31
N ALA A 87 -4.53 -4.81 -4.47
CA ALA A 87 -5.88 -4.26 -4.60
C ALA A 87 -6.89 -5.00 -3.70
N ARG A 88 -6.89 -6.33 -3.70
CA ARG A 88 -7.75 -7.13 -2.82
C ARG A 88 -7.48 -6.87 -1.34
N GLN A 89 -6.23 -6.64 -0.96
CA GLN A 89 -5.90 -6.32 0.43
C GLN A 89 -6.53 -4.99 0.86
N VAL A 90 -6.43 -3.97 0.01
CA VAL A 90 -7.05 -2.66 0.28
C VAL A 90 -8.57 -2.78 0.35
N TRP A 91 -9.20 -3.47 -0.60
CA TRP A 91 -10.66 -3.68 -0.61
C TRP A 91 -11.21 -4.42 0.61
N ARG A 92 -10.44 -5.33 1.21
CA ARG A 92 -10.85 -5.97 2.47
C ARG A 92 -11.05 -4.95 3.60
N TYR A 93 -10.31 -3.85 3.59
CA TYR A 93 -10.44 -2.80 4.61
C TYR A 93 -11.55 -1.80 4.28
N ILE A 94 -11.78 -1.57 2.98
CA ILE A 94 -12.85 -0.68 2.50
C ILE A 94 -14.23 -1.24 2.86
N ASN A 95 -14.48 -2.53 2.62
CA ASN A 95 -15.80 -3.11 2.84
C ASN A 95 -16.29 -2.95 4.29
N ASP A 96 -15.41 -3.10 5.28
CA ASP A 96 -15.76 -2.86 6.69
C ASP A 96 -16.23 -1.41 6.93
N HIS A 97 -15.65 -0.43 6.25
CA HIS A 97 -15.98 0.99 6.43
C HIS A 97 -17.20 1.42 5.62
N LEU A 98 -17.38 0.88 4.40
CA LEU A 98 -18.54 1.16 3.56
C LEU A 98 -19.82 0.52 4.14
N GLU A 99 -19.75 -0.76 4.50
CA GLU A 99 -20.95 -1.53 4.86
C GLU A 99 -21.39 -1.29 6.30
N VAL A 100 -20.44 -1.10 7.23
CA VAL A 100 -20.76 -0.97 8.67
C VAL A 100 -20.88 0.49 9.10
N GLN A 101 -20.06 1.39 8.53
CA GLN A 101 -19.98 2.78 8.98
C GLN A 101 -20.60 3.79 8.00
N SER A 102 -21.02 3.35 6.80
CA SER A 102 -21.60 4.19 5.74
C SER A 102 -20.78 5.45 5.43
N LYS A 103 -19.44 5.33 5.47
CA LYS A 103 -18.52 6.44 5.20
C LYS A 103 -18.10 6.45 3.74
N GLU A 104 -17.78 7.62 3.20
CA GLU A 104 -17.05 7.71 1.93
C GLU A 104 -15.59 7.32 2.16
N VAL A 105 -15.05 6.45 1.31
CA VAL A 105 -13.69 5.91 1.48
C VAL A 105 -12.83 6.23 0.27
N CYS A 106 -11.64 6.79 0.53
CA CYS A 106 -10.63 7.09 -0.48
C CYS A 106 -9.43 6.13 -0.32
N PRO A 107 -9.37 5.05 -1.11
CA PRO A 107 -8.29 4.08 -0.97
C PRO A 107 -7.04 4.48 -1.76
N GLY A 108 -5.87 4.24 -1.17
CA GLY A 108 -4.57 4.51 -1.78
C GLY A 108 -3.54 3.43 -1.52
N VAL A 109 -2.58 3.30 -2.44
CA VAL A 109 -1.35 2.52 -2.23
C VAL A 109 -0.15 3.40 -2.51
N VAL A 110 0.77 3.44 -1.55
CA VAL A 110 2.07 4.11 -1.70
C VAL A 110 3.14 3.06 -1.95
N TYR A 111 3.77 3.13 -3.12
CA TYR A 111 4.93 2.33 -3.46
C TYR A 111 6.22 3.11 -3.22
N GLU A 112 7.26 2.43 -2.75
CA GLU A 112 8.57 3.07 -2.53
C GLU A 112 9.16 3.61 -3.83
N HIS A 113 9.21 2.78 -4.87
CA HIS A 113 9.86 3.11 -6.14
C HIS A 113 8.94 2.84 -7.32
N GLU A 114 8.98 3.75 -8.29
CA GLU A 114 8.46 3.52 -9.64
C GLU A 114 9.29 2.42 -10.35
N PRO A 115 8.65 1.47 -11.06
CA PRO A 115 9.38 0.50 -11.89
C PRO A 115 10.14 1.20 -13.03
N GLN A 116 11.25 0.61 -13.47
CA GLN A 116 12.02 1.18 -14.59
C GLN A 116 11.24 1.18 -15.90
N ASN A 117 10.49 0.10 -16.13
CA ASN A 117 9.71 -0.12 -17.34
C ASN A 117 8.36 0.62 -17.25
N PRO A 118 8.09 1.61 -18.13
CA PRO A 118 6.82 2.34 -18.15
C PRO A 118 5.60 1.45 -18.43
N GLU A 119 5.75 0.34 -19.16
CA GLU A 119 4.66 -0.61 -19.39
C GLU A 119 4.27 -1.34 -18.10
N VAL A 120 5.25 -1.66 -17.26
CA VAL A 120 5.01 -2.26 -15.93
C VAL A 120 4.27 -1.26 -15.04
N ARG A 121 4.70 0.01 -15.05
CA ARG A 121 4.00 1.10 -14.35
C ARG A 121 2.54 1.18 -14.80
N ALA A 122 2.32 1.32 -16.10
CA ALA A 122 0.98 1.44 -16.68
C ALA A 122 0.10 0.23 -16.33
N GLN A 123 0.65 -0.98 -16.37
CA GLN A 123 -0.08 -2.19 -16.00
C GLN A 123 -0.48 -2.20 -14.51
N ILE A 124 0.38 -1.74 -13.61
CA ILE A 124 0.09 -1.66 -12.17
C ILE A 124 -0.97 -0.60 -11.91
N GLU A 125 -0.80 0.59 -12.47
CA GLU A 125 -1.73 1.71 -12.34
C GLU A 125 -3.11 1.33 -12.90
N GLN A 126 -3.16 0.69 -14.07
CA GLN A 126 -4.42 0.18 -14.63
C GLN A 126 -5.14 -0.76 -13.66
N VAL A 127 -4.46 -1.75 -13.10
CA VAL A 127 -5.07 -2.74 -12.18
C VAL A 127 -5.65 -2.08 -10.93
N LEU A 128 -4.98 -1.05 -10.40
CA LEU A 128 -5.40 -0.36 -9.18
C LEU A 128 -6.50 0.69 -9.48
N ASN A 129 -6.36 1.45 -10.57
CA ASN A 129 -7.33 2.45 -10.99
C ASN A 129 -8.67 1.84 -11.44
N GLU A 130 -8.66 0.67 -12.11
CA GLU A 130 -9.87 -0.12 -12.40
C GLU A 130 -10.67 -0.49 -11.14
N ARG A 131 -10.05 -0.35 -9.97
CA ARG A 131 -10.60 -0.64 -8.64
C ARG A 131 -10.69 0.60 -7.77
N PHE A 132 -10.63 1.79 -8.36
CA PHE A 132 -10.70 3.08 -7.68
C PHE A 132 -9.63 3.30 -6.60
N ILE A 133 -8.49 2.62 -6.70
CA ILE A 133 -7.37 2.77 -5.75
C ILE A 133 -6.33 3.70 -6.35
N GLN A 134 -6.07 4.81 -5.66
CA GLN A 134 -5.04 5.76 -6.09
C GLN A 134 -3.63 5.16 -5.89
N VAL A 135 -2.74 5.42 -6.85
CA VAL A 135 -1.35 4.97 -6.81
C VAL A 135 -0.42 6.15 -6.61
N VAL A 136 0.44 6.06 -5.60
CA VAL A 136 1.49 7.05 -5.34
C VAL A 136 2.85 6.35 -5.41
N TRP A 137 3.74 6.88 -6.25
CA TRP A 137 5.15 6.48 -6.30
C TRP A 137 5.96 7.47 -5.47
N ARG A 138 6.46 7.05 -4.31
CA ARG A 138 7.08 7.99 -3.36
C ARG A 138 8.42 8.50 -3.85
N LYS A 139 9.27 7.58 -4.29
CA LYS A 139 10.55 7.86 -4.92
C LYS A 139 10.39 7.58 -6.41
N GLY A 140 11.17 8.28 -7.23
CA GLY A 140 11.27 7.96 -8.64
C GLY A 140 11.88 6.57 -8.86
N LYS A 141 12.25 6.32 -10.11
CA LYS A 141 12.96 5.11 -10.53
C LYS A 141 14.13 4.79 -9.61
N LYS A 142 14.23 3.54 -9.17
CA LYS A 142 15.35 3.05 -8.35
C LYS A 142 16.68 3.23 -9.10
N PRO A 143 17.75 3.75 -8.48
CA PRO A 143 19.07 3.78 -9.10
C PRO A 143 19.51 2.36 -9.48
N ARG A 144 20.14 2.21 -10.66
CA ARG A 144 20.72 0.94 -11.10
C ARG A 144 21.92 0.54 -10.26
#